data_AF-K3WMB4-F1
#
_entry.id   AF-K3WMB4-F1
#
_cell.length_a   1.000
_cell.length_b   1.000
_cell.length_c   1.000
_cell.angle_alpha   90.00
_cell.angle_beta   90.00
_cell.angle_gamma   90.00
#
_symmetry.space_group_name_H-M   'P 1'
#
loop_
_entity.id
_entity.type
_entity.pdbx_description
1 polymer ?
#
loop_
_entity_poly.entity_id
_entity_poly.type
_entity_poly.pdbx_seq_one_letter_code
_entity_poly.pdbx_strand_id
1 'polypeptide(L)'
;MWNSSRVLVLALTSFLGLSAVAAGPQDAQTLQLESASPLRLHFTIKRASMFINGASQFDVFANPVLSGGNNVAFNGQVAFVDGTTVQKYVLADGVTYSVVQSDSANVASTVSCLPAAVISPLQELVGAINAATFVTNVVVDGQQVSCDAGSAYQIVFGGETFALCAAKQASGAGFKIYGSDLDIEAFYLSEAVSIAAPPLDAAVASTCEKVATTTTLTAVGKALLTGATVEATTPVASANATRVLTQNAEEATAAVAASSCACKGTVRPCIFIKGLGATDDSGLSDVDKTGYFGDIKNHAPCCSSVKFAMINTVDYPWTSATQQQKVCDMAIAMSPTSSASTKTIDNTIVVAHSMGNLLLAGAIANGRCKLSSSSTWVGMSGPMKGSMASDYLQNACSGNSNGLVSAVANLIGRCPANAAIVSLAYEGATYASGLDSQYVAAQNIYRSYVSAAMCSNAHDGLLSTDQVVFNLAATVINHKSKENDGLVEYQSCAGGFPTSKFGATYTSPFYVTKLNHADTRFLHGDALFNDAQKPVKWFECLL
;
A
#
# COMPACT_ATOMS: atom_id res chain seq x y z
N MET A 1 2.53 -21.51 10.44
CA MET A 1 3.30 -20.84 11.52
C MET A 1 4.67 -20.49 10.98
N TRP A 2 4.74 -19.51 10.08
CA TRP A 2 6.00 -18.95 9.61
C TRP A 2 6.01 -17.52 10.11
N ASN A 3 6.81 -17.28 11.16
CA ASN A 3 7.16 -15.93 11.55
C ASN A 3 7.93 -15.32 10.37
N SER A 4 7.35 -14.31 9.74
CA SER A 4 8.09 -13.44 8.83
C SER A 4 9.11 -12.68 9.67
N SER A 5 10.29 -13.27 9.83
CA SER A 5 11.42 -12.64 10.51
C SER A 5 11.91 -11.50 9.63
N ARG A 6 11.43 -10.30 9.99
CA ARG A 6 11.83 -9.00 9.48
C ARG A 6 13.30 -8.77 9.81
N VAL A 7 14.20 -9.07 8.88
CA VAL A 7 15.62 -8.76 9.02
C VAL A 7 16.06 -7.98 7.78
N LEU A 8 16.36 -6.69 7.98
CA LEU A 8 16.98 -5.83 6.98
C LEU A 8 18.45 -6.26 6.83
N VAL A 9 18.81 -6.85 5.69
CA VAL A 9 20.22 -7.13 5.36
C VAL A 9 20.73 -6.01 4.47
N LEU A 10 21.58 -5.15 5.04
CA LEU A 10 22.28 -4.08 4.32
C LEU A 10 23.39 -4.66 3.44
N ALA A 11 23.29 -4.44 2.13
CA ALA A 11 24.41 -4.61 1.20
C ALA A 11 25.15 -3.27 1.08
N LEU A 12 26.36 -3.18 1.66
CA LEU A 12 27.25 -2.04 1.48
C LEU A 12 27.81 -2.01 0.06
N THR A 13 27.67 -0.88 -0.63
CA THR A 13 28.62 -0.49 -1.69
C THR A 13 29.06 0.96 -1.48
N SER A 14 30.36 1.10 -1.25
CA SER A 14 31.12 2.32 -0.97
C SER A 14 31.28 3.23 -2.18
N PHE A 15 31.04 4.54 -2.00
CA PHE A 15 31.77 5.61 -2.71
C PHE A 15 31.98 6.81 -1.78
N LEU A 16 33.24 7.27 -1.74
CA LEU A 16 33.79 8.35 -0.91
C LEU A 16 33.44 9.74 -1.46
N GLY A 17 33.16 10.69 -0.57
CA GLY A 17 33.14 12.13 -0.86
C GLY A 17 32.78 12.95 0.39
N LEU A 18 33.79 13.54 1.04
CA LEU A 18 33.71 14.36 2.26
C LEU A 18 32.86 15.63 2.09
N SER A 19 32.13 16.00 3.16
CA SER A 19 32.14 17.34 3.78
C SER A 19 31.36 17.31 5.10
N ALA A 20 32.07 17.47 6.22
CA ALA A 20 31.47 17.64 7.54
C ALA A 20 31.25 19.14 7.82
N VAL A 21 30.04 19.51 8.25
CA VAL A 21 29.80 20.78 8.96
C VAL A 21 29.20 20.42 10.31
N ALA A 22 29.99 20.61 11.36
CA ALA A 22 29.55 20.51 12.73
C ALA A 22 28.69 21.74 13.09
N ALA A 23 27.46 21.52 13.56
CA ALA A 23 26.68 22.55 14.25
C ALA A 23 26.87 22.35 15.76
N GLY A 24 27.41 23.36 16.43
CA GLY A 24 27.60 23.37 17.89
C GLY A 24 26.28 23.57 18.66
N PRO A 25 26.32 23.42 19.99
CA PRO A 25 25.14 23.48 20.83
C PRO A 25 24.67 24.93 20.99
N GLN A 26 23.39 25.19 20.78
CA GLN A 26 22.75 26.42 21.26
C GLN A 26 21.68 26.09 22.29
N ASP A 27 21.92 26.65 23.47
CA ASP A 27 21.16 26.50 24.70
C ASP A 27 19.76 27.07 24.62
N ALA A 28 18.90 26.48 25.46
CA ALA A 28 17.50 26.77 25.65
C ALA A 28 17.23 28.21 26.14
N GLN A 29 16.29 28.89 25.47
CA GLN A 29 15.37 29.80 26.13
C GLN A 29 13.92 29.42 25.78
N THR A 30 13.28 28.84 26.77
CA THR A 30 11.87 28.52 26.93
C THR A 30 11.01 29.79 26.77
N LEU A 31 10.59 30.07 25.54
CA LEU A 31 9.34 30.78 25.30
C LEU A 31 8.24 29.70 25.24
N GLN A 32 7.36 29.68 26.25
CA GLN A 32 6.11 28.92 26.18
C GLN A 32 5.32 29.38 24.94
N LEU A 33 5.39 28.63 23.85
CA LEU A 33 4.50 28.86 22.72
C LEU A 33 3.19 28.12 22.98
N GLU A 34 2.15 28.88 23.36
CA GLU A 34 0.76 28.42 23.52
C GLU A 34 0.07 28.05 22.19
N SER A 35 0.51 27.01 21.47
CA SER A 35 -0.18 26.65 20.22
C SER A 35 -0.31 25.19 19.82
N ALA A 36 0.29 24.23 20.53
CA ALA A 36 -0.10 22.81 20.45
C ALA A 36 0.34 22.06 21.71
N SER A 37 -0.46 21.13 22.19
CA SER A 37 -0.09 20.22 23.30
C SER A 37 0.63 18.99 22.74
N PRO A 38 1.58 18.39 23.47
CA PRO A 38 2.03 17.03 23.16
C PRO A 38 0.83 16.07 23.21
N LEU A 39 0.81 15.10 22.31
CA LEU A 39 -0.31 14.19 22.11
C LEU A 39 0.11 12.75 22.36
N ARG A 40 -0.77 11.97 22.99
CA ARG A 40 -0.81 10.52 22.83
C ARG A 40 -1.96 10.19 21.90
N LEU A 41 -1.67 9.56 20.78
CA LEU A 41 -2.64 9.09 19.80
C LEU A 41 -2.76 7.57 19.93
N HIS A 42 -3.89 7.11 20.47
CA HIS A 42 -4.20 5.69 20.58
C HIS A 42 -4.89 5.21 19.31
N PHE A 43 -4.23 4.34 18.56
CA PHE A 43 -4.77 3.75 17.34
C PHE A 43 -5.49 2.44 17.65
N THR A 44 -6.66 2.24 17.05
CA THR A 44 -7.37 0.96 17.01
C THR A 44 -7.62 0.58 15.56
N ILE A 45 -6.88 -0.42 15.08
CA ILE A 45 -6.98 -0.96 13.72
C ILE A 45 -8.08 -2.01 13.68
N LYS A 46 -9.03 -1.84 12.76
CA LYS A 46 -10.22 -2.70 12.62
C LYS A 46 -10.02 -3.86 11.64
N ARG A 47 -8.96 -3.81 10.81
CA ARG A 47 -8.67 -4.81 9.77
C ARG A 47 -7.32 -5.48 10.01
N ALA A 48 -7.32 -6.82 9.99
CA ALA A 48 -6.10 -7.62 10.19
C ALA A 48 -5.02 -7.36 9.12
N SER A 49 -5.44 -7.04 7.89
CA SER A 49 -4.54 -6.68 6.79
C SER A 49 -3.73 -5.40 7.04
N MET A 50 -4.08 -4.61 8.06
CA MET A 50 -3.44 -3.33 8.40
C MET A 50 -2.65 -3.40 9.70
N PHE A 51 -2.52 -4.58 10.32
CA PHE A 51 -1.80 -4.71 11.59
C PHE A 51 -0.32 -4.38 11.41
N ILE A 52 0.20 -3.51 12.27
CA ILE A 52 1.61 -3.15 12.29
C ILE A 52 2.29 -4.06 13.29
N ASN A 53 3.25 -4.86 12.83
CA ASN A 53 3.98 -5.83 13.66
C ASN A 53 3.03 -6.80 14.40
N GLY A 54 1.89 -7.12 13.79
CA GLY A 54 0.85 -7.95 14.40
C GLY A 54 -0.02 -7.24 15.44
N ALA A 55 0.26 -5.98 15.77
CA ALA A 55 -0.53 -5.20 16.71
C ALA A 55 -1.74 -4.56 16.01
N SER A 56 -2.91 -4.74 16.62
CA SER A 56 -4.16 -4.08 16.25
C SER A 56 -4.40 -2.78 17.01
N GLN A 57 -3.65 -2.54 18.09
CA GLN A 57 -3.74 -1.33 18.91
C GLN A 57 -2.34 -0.89 19.32
N PHE A 58 -2.09 0.41 19.30
CA PHE A 58 -0.80 0.98 19.69
C PHE A 58 -0.92 2.49 19.95
N ASP A 59 0.00 3.01 20.75
CA ASP A 59 0.10 4.44 21.04
C ASP A 59 1.23 5.09 20.22
N VAL A 60 0.91 6.20 19.56
CA VAL A 60 1.90 7.11 18.98
C VAL A 60 1.99 8.34 19.89
N PHE A 61 3.20 8.66 20.34
CA PHE A 61 3.46 9.89 21.07
C PHE A 61 3.97 10.95 20.10
N ALA A 62 3.39 12.15 20.14
CA ALA A 62 3.72 13.23 19.21
C ALA A 62 3.98 14.54 19.96
N ASN A 63 5.13 15.15 19.73
CA ASN A 63 5.50 16.44 20.30
C ASN A 63 5.44 17.53 19.22
N PRO A 64 4.81 18.67 19.50
CA PRO A 64 4.79 19.79 18.57
C PRO A 64 6.18 20.44 18.48
N VAL A 65 6.58 20.77 17.26
CA VAL A 65 7.77 21.55 16.90
C VAL A 65 7.25 22.81 16.21
N LEU A 66 7.43 23.95 16.86
CA LEU A 66 6.85 25.21 16.41
C LEU A 66 7.87 26.04 15.65
N SER A 67 7.42 26.66 14.57
CA SER A 67 8.21 27.57 13.75
C SER A 67 7.38 28.79 13.32
N GLY A 68 7.97 29.99 13.34
CA GLY A 68 7.31 31.19 12.82
C GLY A 68 5.96 31.56 13.46
N GLY A 69 5.76 31.28 14.75
CA GLY A 69 4.59 31.72 15.54
C GLY A 69 3.31 30.89 15.37
N ASN A 70 2.96 30.49 14.14
CA ASN A 70 1.74 29.74 13.83
C ASN A 70 1.97 28.45 13.01
N ASN A 71 3.21 28.13 12.63
CA ASN A 71 3.48 26.89 11.92
C ASN A 71 3.86 25.79 12.92
N VAL A 72 3.22 24.65 12.78
CA VAL A 72 3.50 23.46 13.59
C VAL A 72 3.95 22.30 12.70
N ALA A 73 4.91 21.56 13.21
CA ALA A 73 5.25 20.21 12.79
C ALA A 73 5.16 19.30 14.02
N PHE A 74 5.13 17.98 13.84
CA PHE A 74 5.24 17.05 14.97
C PHE A 74 6.45 16.12 14.82
N ASN A 75 7.21 15.98 15.90
CA ASN A 75 8.07 14.82 16.10
C ASN A 75 7.22 13.70 16.69
N GLY A 76 7.49 12.46 16.33
CA GLY A 76 6.65 11.31 16.67
C GLY A 76 7.45 10.08 17.09
N GLN A 77 6.88 9.23 17.93
CA GLN A 77 7.43 7.91 18.18
C GLN A 77 6.35 6.87 18.47
N VAL A 78 6.62 5.62 18.07
CA VAL A 78 5.83 4.44 18.41
C VAL A 78 6.76 3.26 18.65
N ALA A 79 6.40 2.38 19.57
CA ALA A 79 7.16 1.18 19.91
C ALA A 79 6.27 -0.06 19.91
N PHE A 80 6.79 -1.15 19.38
CA PHE A 80 6.17 -2.46 19.34
C PHE A 80 7.11 -3.46 20.03
N VAL A 81 6.57 -4.24 20.97
CA VAL A 81 7.34 -5.23 21.73
C VAL A 81 6.93 -6.62 21.27
N ASP A 82 7.91 -7.42 20.82
CA ASP A 82 7.73 -8.82 20.46
C ASP A 82 8.76 -9.67 21.23
N GLY A 83 8.29 -10.34 22.29
CA GLY A 83 9.15 -11.05 23.23
C GLY A 83 10.18 -10.12 23.87
N THR A 84 11.46 -10.33 23.55
CA THR A 84 12.60 -9.52 24.02
C THR A 84 13.07 -8.48 23.01
N THR A 85 12.37 -8.34 21.88
CA THR A 85 12.74 -7.40 20.81
C THR A 85 11.79 -6.22 20.83
N VAL A 86 12.34 -5.01 20.87
CA VAL A 86 11.61 -3.76 20.75
C VAL A 86 11.89 -3.17 19.38
N GLN A 87 10.84 -3.05 18.56
CA GLN A 87 10.87 -2.32 17.31
C GLN A 87 10.27 -0.94 17.52
N LYS A 88 11.07 0.11 17.32
CA LYS A 88 10.64 1.50 17.44
C LYS A 88 10.67 2.19 16.09
N TYR A 89 9.70 3.07 15.86
CA TYR A 89 9.71 4.03 14.75
C TYR A 89 9.74 5.44 15.34
N VAL A 90 10.62 6.28 14.83
CA VAL A 90 10.86 7.63 15.35
C VAL A 90 10.87 8.61 14.20
N LEU A 91 10.05 9.64 14.28
CA LEU A 91 10.13 10.85 13.46
C LEU A 91 10.75 11.96 14.31
N ALA A 92 11.99 12.34 13.98
CA ALA A 92 12.69 13.44 14.65
C ALA A 92 13.23 14.42 13.60
N ASP A 93 12.86 15.68 13.76
CA ASP A 93 13.32 16.82 12.94
C ASP A 93 13.15 16.61 11.43
N GLY A 94 12.04 15.96 11.06
CA GLY A 94 11.69 15.67 9.67
C GLY A 94 12.36 14.43 9.08
N VAL A 95 13.05 13.62 9.88
CA VAL A 95 13.66 12.34 9.45
C VAL A 95 12.98 11.19 10.18
N THR A 96 12.66 10.11 9.45
CA THR A 96 12.07 8.91 10.07
C THR A 96 13.09 7.78 10.17
N TYR A 97 13.10 7.12 11.32
CA TYR A 97 14.02 6.07 11.70
C TYR A 97 13.26 4.81 12.10
N SER A 98 13.81 3.66 11.75
CA SER A 98 13.49 2.36 12.31
C SER A 98 14.61 1.96 13.27
N VAL A 99 14.27 1.57 14.49
CA VAL A 99 15.21 1.12 15.52
C VAL A 99 14.78 -0.25 16.01
N VAL A 100 15.67 -1.24 15.87
CA VAL A 100 15.48 -2.58 16.42
C VAL A 100 16.43 -2.74 17.60
N GLN A 101 15.89 -3.02 18.78
CA GLN A 101 16.65 -3.27 19.99
C GLN A 101 16.27 -4.64 20.55
N SER A 102 17.26 -5.42 21.00
CA SER A 102 17.04 -6.65 21.76
C SER A 102 17.45 -6.41 23.21
N ASP A 103 16.67 -6.90 24.17
CA ASP A 103 16.98 -6.83 25.61
C ASP A 103 18.17 -7.71 26.03
N SER A 104 18.77 -8.44 25.09
CA SER A 104 20.00 -9.20 25.34
C SER A 104 21.18 -8.22 25.50
N ALA A 105 21.77 -8.18 26.69
CA ALA A 105 22.77 -7.20 27.17
C ALA A 105 24.04 -6.96 26.30
N ASN A 106 24.18 -7.64 25.16
CA ASN A 106 25.34 -7.54 24.25
C ASN A 106 24.95 -7.31 22.77
N VAL A 107 23.69 -7.01 22.45
CA VAL A 107 23.27 -6.78 21.04
C VAL A 107 23.12 -5.28 20.79
N ALA A 108 23.95 -4.74 19.90
CA ALA A 108 23.84 -3.35 19.46
C ALA A 108 22.49 -3.11 18.76
N SER A 109 21.87 -1.97 19.05
CA SER A 109 20.65 -1.54 18.34
C SER A 109 20.94 -1.37 16.86
N THR A 110 20.10 -1.95 16.01
CA THR A 110 20.16 -1.71 14.56
C THR A 110 19.27 -0.51 14.24
N VAL A 111 19.84 0.50 13.59
CA VAL A 111 19.13 1.73 13.20
C VAL A 111 19.18 1.88 11.69
N SER A 112 18.08 2.29 11.09
CA SER A 112 18.01 2.57 9.65
C SER A 112 17.09 3.75 9.37
N CYS A 113 17.46 4.57 8.38
CA CYS A 113 16.60 5.63 7.86
C CYS A 113 15.45 5.00 7.05
N LEU A 114 14.23 5.52 7.22
CA LEU A 114 13.09 5.16 6.36
C LEU A 114 12.89 6.25 5.29
N PRO A 115 12.41 5.88 4.08
CA PRO A 115 12.17 6.84 3.00
C PRO A 115 11.22 7.97 3.40
N ALA A 116 11.34 9.13 2.74
CA ALA A 116 10.47 10.29 2.92
C ALA A 116 8.95 9.95 2.90
N ALA A 117 8.54 8.97 2.09
CA ALA A 117 7.16 8.51 1.99
C ALA A 117 6.59 7.95 3.32
N VAL A 118 7.45 7.49 4.24
CA VAL A 118 7.06 6.96 5.55
C VAL A 118 6.84 8.07 6.59
N ILE A 119 7.41 9.26 6.35
CA ILE A 119 7.35 10.42 7.24
C ILE A 119 5.96 11.07 7.25
N SER A 120 5.24 10.92 6.15
CA SER A 120 4.03 11.69 5.82
C SER A 120 2.83 11.50 6.77
N PRO A 121 2.50 10.31 7.30
CA PRO A 121 1.19 10.08 7.92
C PRO A 121 0.86 10.99 9.11
N LEU A 122 1.83 11.28 9.99
CA LEU A 122 1.58 12.14 11.15
C LEU A 122 1.37 13.60 10.74
N GLN A 123 2.17 14.09 9.79
CA GLN A 123 2.07 15.48 9.32
C GLN A 123 0.83 15.71 8.46
N GLU A 124 0.47 14.73 7.62
CA GLU A 124 -0.76 14.75 6.85
C GLU A 124 -2.00 14.67 7.74
N LEU A 125 -1.96 13.87 8.82
CA LEU A 125 -3.04 13.85 9.82
C LEU A 125 -3.23 15.23 10.48
N VAL A 126 -2.13 15.90 10.84
CA VAL A 126 -2.16 17.28 11.37
C VAL A 126 -2.76 18.23 10.35
N GLY A 127 -2.37 18.11 9.08
CA GLY A 127 -2.96 18.87 7.97
C GLY A 127 -4.47 18.63 7.83
N ALA A 128 -4.92 17.39 7.94
CA ALA A 128 -6.33 17.01 7.86
C ALA A 128 -7.16 17.56 9.04
N ILE A 129 -6.62 17.50 10.26
CA ILE A 129 -7.23 18.12 11.44
C ILE A 129 -7.30 19.64 11.26
N ASN A 130 -6.26 20.25 10.70
CA ASN A 130 -6.21 21.69 10.45
C ASN A 130 -7.24 22.16 9.40
N ALA A 131 -7.60 21.26 8.48
CA ALA A 131 -8.60 21.47 7.43
C ALA A 131 -10.00 20.94 7.80
N ALA A 132 -10.23 20.60 9.08
CA ALA A 132 -11.49 20.02 9.53
C ALA A 132 -12.69 20.93 9.23
N THR A 133 -13.77 20.32 8.74
CA THR A 133 -15.02 21.01 8.38
C THR A 133 -16.11 20.63 9.37
N PHE A 134 -16.86 21.61 9.87
CA PHE A 134 -17.94 21.34 10.83
C PHE A 134 -19.08 20.56 10.18
N VAL A 135 -19.62 19.58 10.91
CA VAL A 135 -20.82 18.81 10.52
C VAL A 135 -21.81 18.73 11.66
N THR A 136 -23.07 18.45 11.35
CA THR A 136 -24.14 18.31 12.36
C THR A 136 -24.45 16.86 12.71
N ASN A 137 -24.14 15.93 11.80
CA ASN A 137 -24.39 14.50 11.97
C ASN A 137 -23.11 13.71 11.71
N VAL A 138 -22.92 12.66 12.50
CA VAL A 138 -21.88 11.66 12.26
C VAL A 138 -22.54 10.30 12.14
N VAL A 139 -22.24 9.59 11.05
CA VAL A 139 -22.72 8.25 10.78
C VAL A 139 -21.52 7.35 10.53
N VAL A 140 -21.35 6.31 11.32
CA VAL A 140 -20.29 5.32 11.17
C VAL A 140 -20.94 3.96 10.99
N ASP A 141 -20.65 3.29 9.88
CA ASP A 141 -21.24 1.99 9.54
C ASP A 141 -22.79 1.99 9.60
N GLY A 142 -23.38 3.06 9.05
CA GLY A 142 -24.83 3.27 9.06
C GLY A 142 -25.44 3.57 10.43
N GLN A 143 -24.63 3.62 11.50
CA GLN A 143 -25.07 3.94 12.86
C GLN A 143 -24.76 5.39 13.20
N GLN A 144 -25.72 6.08 13.81
CA GLN A 144 -25.51 7.46 14.27
C GLN A 144 -24.57 7.47 15.48
N VAL A 145 -23.51 8.28 15.40
CA VAL A 145 -22.59 8.54 16.51
C VAL A 145 -22.92 9.91 17.10
N SER A 146 -23.06 9.96 18.42
CA SER A 146 -23.32 11.22 19.14
C SER A 146 -22.00 11.88 19.55
N CYS A 147 -21.69 13.02 18.94
CA CYS A 147 -20.68 13.95 19.47
C CYS A 147 -21.37 14.98 20.40
N ASP A 148 -20.58 15.66 21.23
CA ASP A 148 -21.08 16.83 21.96
C ASP A 148 -21.56 17.92 20.98
N ALA A 149 -22.54 18.72 21.42
CA ALA A 149 -23.08 19.79 20.60
C ALA A 149 -21.97 20.76 20.15
N GLY A 150 -21.86 20.95 18.83
CA GLY A 150 -20.86 21.84 18.24
C GLY A 150 -19.44 21.24 18.13
N SER A 151 -19.25 19.94 18.41
CA SER A 151 -17.91 19.32 18.44
C SER A 151 -17.66 18.28 17.34
N ALA A 152 -18.56 18.17 16.36
CA ALA A 152 -18.47 17.22 15.25
C ALA A 152 -17.85 17.84 14.00
N TYR A 153 -16.90 17.14 13.40
CA TYR A 153 -16.21 17.55 12.20
C TYR A 153 -16.03 16.40 11.21
N GLN A 154 -15.94 16.72 9.93
CA GLN A 154 -15.42 15.85 8.88
C GLN A 154 -13.98 16.25 8.57
N ILE A 155 -13.11 15.24 8.46
CA ILE A 155 -11.75 15.39 7.96
C ILE A 155 -11.52 14.41 6.80
N VAL A 156 -10.62 14.77 5.88
CA VAL A 156 -10.21 13.90 4.78
C VAL A 156 -8.70 13.70 4.89
N PHE A 157 -8.27 12.44 4.96
CA PHE A 157 -6.87 12.07 5.14
C PHE A 157 -6.59 10.77 4.38
N GLY A 158 -5.48 10.71 3.63
CA GLY A 158 -5.13 9.49 2.88
C GLY A 158 -6.10 9.12 1.75
N GLY A 159 -6.95 10.06 1.31
CA GLY A 159 -8.05 9.81 0.37
C GLY A 159 -9.34 9.33 1.01
N GLU A 160 -9.34 9.06 2.32
CA GLU A 160 -10.50 8.56 3.07
C GLU A 160 -11.18 9.68 3.86
N THR A 161 -12.49 9.54 4.04
CA THR A 161 -13.30 10.40 4.91
C THR A 161 -13.34 9.82 6.31
N PHE A 162 -13.07 10.68 7.30
CA PHE A 162 -13.18 10.36 8.71
C PHE A 162 -14.12 11.38 9.40
N ALA A 163 -14.74 10.93 10.48
CA ALA A 163 -15.45 11.81 11.39
C ALA A 163 -14.62 12.09 12.63
N LEU A 164 -14.65 13.30 13.16
CA LEU A 164 -13.93 13.70 14.37
C LEU A 164 -14.94 14.26 15.37
N CYS A 165 -14.99 13.68 16.57
CA CYS A 165 -15.67 14.26 17.72
C CYS A 165 -14.62 14.86 18.67
N ALA A 166 -14.65 16.17 18.89
CA ALA A 166 -13.83 16.80 19.92
C ALA A 166 -14.47 16.60 21.30
N ALA A 167 -13.64 16.29 22.29
CA ALA A 167 -14.04 16.17 23.69
C ALA A 167 -13.80 17.50 24.43
N LYS A 168 -14.56 17.73 25.51
CA LYS A 168 -14.33 18.88 26.39
C LYS A 168 -13.08 18.65 27.24
N GLN A 169 -12.21 19.66 27.32
CA GLN A 169 -10.90 19.61 28.01
C GLN A 169 -10.91 19.05 29.44
N ALA A 170 -12.03 19.13 30.17
CA ALA A 170 -12.09 18.79 31.60
C ALA A 170 -11.77 17.32 31.93
N SER A 171 -11.70 16.42 30.95
CA SER A 171 -11.40 14.99 31.15
C SER A 171 -9.97 14.56 30.76
N GLY A 172 -9.13 15.45 30.22
CA GLY A 172 -7.83 15.08 29.63
C GLY A 172 -7.94 14.35 28.28
N ALA A 173 -9.16 13.99 27.86
CA ALA A 173 -9.45 13.51 26.51
C ALA A 173 -9.41 14.68 25.53
N GLY A 174 -8.78 14.47 24.36
CA GLY A 174 -8.70 15.48 23.31
C GLY A 174 -9.80 15.34 22.30
N PHE A 175 -9.64 14.43 21.35
CA PHE A 175 -10.63 14.18 20.31
C PHE A 175 -10.57 12.72 19.89
N LYS A 176 -11.66 12.24 19.29
CA LYS A 176 -11.73 10.91 18.70
C LYS A 176 -12.02 11.01 17.21
N ILE A 177 -11.20 10.36 16.41
CA ILE A 177 -11.36 10.20 14.97
C ILE A 177 -11.91 8.81 14.71
N TYR A 178 -13.00 8.75 13.97
CA TYR A 178 -13.66 7.54 13.51
C TYR A 178 -13.36 7.34 12.03
N GLY A 179 -12.77 6.20 11.69
CA GLY A 179 -12.50 5.80 10.32
C GLY A 179 -13.16 4.48 9.97
N SER A 180 -13.21 4.19 8.67
CA SER A 180 -13.71 2.89 8.18
C SER A 180 -12.80 1.79 8.70
N ASP A 181 -11.48 1.96 8.61
CA ASP A 181 -10.52 0.89 8.90
C ASP A 181 -9.79 1.03 10.25
N LEU A 182 -9.82 2.20 10.85
CA LEU A 182 -9.18 2.47 12.13
C LEU A 182 -9.86 3.61 12.85
N ASP A 183 -9.71 3.64 14.17
CA ASP A 183 -10.03 4.79 15.01
C ASP A 183 -8.74 5.36 15.63
N ILE A 184 -8.77 6.66 15.94
CA ILE A 184 -7.69 7.35 16.65
C ILE A 184 -8.28 8.10 17.82
N GLU A 185 -7.83 7.83 19.04
CA GLU A 185 -8.19 8.61 20.22
C GLU A 185 -6.99 9.44 20.68
N ALA A 186 -7.15 10.76 20.67
CA ALA A 186 -6.12 11.70 21.05
C ALA A 186 -6.29 12.15 22.51
N PHE A 187 -5.18 12.16 23.25
CA PHE A 187 -5.08 12.66 24.61
C PHE A 187 -4.05 13.78 24.66
N TYR A 188 -4.40 14.90 25.29
CA TYR A 188 -3.44 15.98 25.53
C TYR A 188 -2.57 15.60 26.73
N LEU A 189 -1.25 15.70 26.56
CA LEU A 189 -0.29 15.45 27.62
C LEU A 189 0.17 16.78 28.24
N SER A 190 0.40 16.77 29.55
CA SER A 190 0.95 17.93 30.27
C SER A 190 2.44 18.15 30.01
N GLU A 191 3.15 17.08 29.63
CA GLU A 191 4.59 17.10 29.40
C GLU A 191 4.95 16.40 28.09
N ALA A 192 5.97 16.90 27.42
CA ALA A 192 6.49 16.32 26.18
C ALA A 192 7.25 15.02 26.48
N VAL A 193 7.09 14.02 25.61
CA VAL A 193 7.83 12.75 25.72
C VAL A 193 9.23 12.93 25.12
N SER A 194 10.26 12.26 25.64
CA SER A 194 11.59 12.34 25.00
C SER A 194 11.58 11.67 23.61
N ILE A 195 11.65 12.48 22.55
CA ILE A 195 11.72 12.05 21.15
C ILE A 195 12.97 12.70 20.55
N ALA A 196 13.99 11.90 20.27
CA ALA A 196 15.26 12.35 19.72
C ALA A 196 15.71 11.41 18.59
N ALA A 197 16.49 11.96 17.66
CA ALA A 197 17.13 11.16 16.61
C ALA A 197 18.04 10.10 17.26
N PRO A 198 17.95 8.83 16.85
CA PRO A 198 18.86 7.80 17.35
C PRO A 198 20.31 8.08 16.91
N PRO A 199 21.31 7.60 17.67
CA PRO A 199 22.70 7.69 17.25
C PRO A 199 22.90 6.90 15.94
N LEU A 200 23.56 7.52 14.98
CA LEU A 200 23.81 6.96 13.66
C LEU A 200 25.29 7.06 13.31
N ASP A 201 25.78 6.05 12.60
CA ASP A 201 27.05 6.20 11.90
C ASP A 201 26.90 7.21 10.74
N ALA A 202 28.01 7.84 10.35
CA ALA A 202 27.99 8.90 9.34
C ALA A 202 27.55 8.41 7.95
N ALA A 203 27.71 7.12 7.64
CA ALA A 203 27.36 6.54 6.35
C ALA A 203 25.85 6.27 6.25
N VAL A 204 25.20 5.87 7.33
CA VAL A 204 23.75 5.74 7.40
C VAL A 204 23.10 7.11 7.47
N ALA A 205 23.66 8.04 8.26
CA ALA A 205 23.15 9.41 8.36
C ALA A 205 23.11 10.13 7.01
N SER A 206 24.04 9.86 6.09
CA SER A 206 24.05 10.48 4.74
C SER A 206 22.97 9.94 3.79
N THR A 207 22.30 8.82 4.15
CA THR A 207 21.18 8.26 3.38
C THR A 207 19.81 8.69 3.92
N CYS A 208 19.77 9.35 5.08
CA CYS A 208 18.54 9.85 5.68
C CYS A 208 17.97 11.04 4.89
N GLU A 209 16.75 10.89 4.37
CA GLU A 209 16.00 11.97 3.77
C GLU A 209 15.30 12.82 4.84
N LYS A 210 15.44 14.14 4.74
CA LYS A 210 14.75 15.09 5.61
C LYS A 210 13.58 15.73 4.88
N VAL A 211 12.38 15.56 5.44
CA VAL A 211 11.14 16.18 4.97
C VAL A 211 10.70 17.23 5.99
N ALA A 212 10.77 18.50 5.59
CA ALA A 212 10.36 19.63 6.43
C ALA A 212 8.94 20.09 6.05
N THR A 213 7.91 19.34 6.47
CA THR A 213 6.53 19.76 6.31
C THR A 213 6.07 20.48 7.57
N THR A 214 5.68 21.75 7.45
CA THR A 214 5.05 22.52 8.53
C THR A 214 3.66 22.93 8.09
N THR A 215 2.72 22.96 9.03
CA THR A 215 1.33 23.34 8.79
C THR A 215 1.03 24.64 9.51
N THR A 216 0.60 25.67 8.78
CA THR A 216 0.09 26.90 9.38
C THR A 216 -1.29 26.65 9.98
N LEU A 217 -1.43 26.81 11.29
CA LEU A 217 -2.67 26.47 12.00
C LEU A 217 -3.81 27.45 11.69
N THR A 218 -4.99 26.90 11.39
CA THR A 218 -6.28 27.59 11.38
C THR A 218 -6.81 27.73 12.81
N ALA A 219 -7.88 28.52 13.01
CA ALA A 219 -8.53 28.63 14.31
C ALA A 219 -9.07 27.27 14.80
N VAL A 220 -9.64 26.46 13.90
CA VAL A 220 -10.14 25.11 14.19
C VAL A 220 -8.99 24.18 14.53
N GLY A 221 -7.93 24.16 13.70
CA GLY A 221 -6.75 23.34 13.96
C GLY A 221 -6.08 23.68 15.30
N LYS A 222 -5.97 24.97 15.62
CA LYS A 222 -5.44 25.42 16.92
C LYS A 222 -6.29 24.90 18.06
N ALA A 223 -7.61 25.04 18.01
CA ALA A 223 -8.50 24.55 19.05
C ALA A 223 -8.42 23.02 19.22
N LEU A 224 -8.44 22.27 18.12
CA LEU A 224 -8.36 20.80 18.14
C LEU A 224 -6.99 20.27 18.62
N LEU A 225 -5.89 20.97 18.36
CA LEU A 225 -4.54 20.49 18.73
C LEU A 225 -4.04 21.04 20.09
N THR A 226 -4.67 22.07 20.64
CA THR A 226 -4.38 22.61 21.99
C THR A 226 -5.42 22.23 23.02
N GLY A 227 -6.57 21.73 22.56
CA GLY A 227 -7.78 21.61 23.36
C GLY A 227 -8.44 22.94 23.69
N ALA A 228 -7.84 24.10 23.34
CA ALA A 228 -8.43 25.39 23.66
C ALA A 228 -9.87 25.43 23.16
N THR A 229 -10.79 25.91 24.00
CA THR A 229 -12.15 26.15 23.55
C THR A 229 -12.07 27.02 22.31
N VAL A 230 -12.66 26.55 21.21
CA VAL A 230 -13.08 27.47 20.16
C VAL A 230 -13.99 28.43 20.90
N GLU A 231 -13.49 29.62 21.27
CA GLU A 231 -14.41 30.70 21.58
C GLU A 231 -15.33 30.70 20.38
N ALA A 232 -16.62 30.48 20.63
CA ALA A 232 -17.61 30.63 19.61
C ALA A 232 -17.48 32.08 19.13
N THR A 233 -16.62 32.29 18.15
CA THR A 233 -17.04 32.99 16.97
C THR A 233 -18.24 32.17 16.53
N THR A 234 -19.39 32.53 17.11
CA THR A 234 -20.60 32.75 16.32
C THR A 234 -20.08 33.09 14.95
N PRO A 235 -20.42 32.34 13.88
CA PRO A 235 -20.10 32.82 12.54
C PRO A 235 -20.50 34.28 12.61
N VAL A 236 -19.51 35.18 12.51
CA VAL A 236 -19.83 36.58 12.46
C VAL A 236 -20.61 36.58 11.18
N ALA A 237 -21.93 36.61 11.32
CA ALA A 237 -22.81 37.12 10.33
C ALA A 237 -22.24 38.52 10.14
N SER A 238 -21.23 38.59 9.26
CA SER A 238 -20.85 39.81 8.62
C SER A 238 -22.21 40.39 8.25
N ALA A 239 -22.47 41.61 8.69
CA ALA A 239 -23.70 42.31 8.35
C ALA A 239 -23.87 42.44 6.81
N ASN A 240 -22.90 41.94 6.02
CA ASN A 240 -22.90 41.79 4.57
C ASN A 240 -22.77 40.33 4.05
N ALA A 241 -22.95 39.29 4.86
CA ALA A 241 -23.00 37.92 4.36
C ALA A 241 -24.38 37.64 3.76
N THR A 242 -24.45 37.64 2.43
CA THR A 242 -25.53 36.99 1.68
C THR A 242 -25.87 35.64 2.32
N ARG A 243 -27.13 35.46 2.75
CA ARG A 243 -27.69 34.19 3.22
C ARG A 243 -27.19 33.05 2.33
N VAL A 244 -26.25 32.25 2.82
CA VAL A 244 -25.89 31.00 2.18
C VAL A 244 -27.06 30.06 2.42
N LEU A 245 -27.64 29.57 1.33
CA LEU A 245 -28.76 28.64 1.33
C LEU A 245 -28.40 27.39 2.15
N THR A 246 -29.40 26.79 2.77
CA THR A 246 -29.37 25.51 3.52
C THR A 246 -28.24 24.59 3.05
N GLN A 247 -27.24 24.36 3.90
CA GLN A 247 -26.29 23.27 3.73
C GLN A 247 -27.13 22.01 3.50
N ASN A 248 -26.89 21.31 2.39
CA ASN A 248 -27.68 20.11 2.11
C ASN A 248 -27.35 19.04 3.18
N ALA A 249 -28.28 18.12 3.43
CA ALA A 249 -28.14 17.14 4.51
C ALA A 249 -26.89 16.24 4.35
N GLU A 250 -26.39 16.10 3.12
CA GLU A 250 -25.21 15.33 2.76
C GLU A 250 -23.92 16.05 3.19
N GLU A 251 -23.78 17.35 2.90
CA GLU A 251 -22.67 18.20 3.35
C GLU A 251 -22.66 18.44 4.87
N ALA A 252 -23.82 18.27 5.52
CA ALA A 252 -23.96 18.41 6.96
C ALA A 252 -23.69 17.10 7.73
N THR A 253 -23.30 16.02 7.04
CA THR A 253 -23.12 14.68 7.61
C THR A 253 -21.75 14.11 7.25
N ALA A 254 -20.95 13.75 8.26
CA ALA A 254 -19.77 12.91 8.05
C ALA A 254 -20.18 11.44 8.04
N ALA A 255 -20.12 10.81 6.86
CA ALA A 255 -20.43 9.39 6.68
C ALA A 255 -19.14 8.56 6.55
N VAL A 256 -18.96 7.60 7.45
CA VAL A 256 -17.82 6.68 7.49
C VAL A 256 -18.32 5.27 7.17
N ALA A 257 -17.73 4.64 6.16
CA ALA A 257 -18.11 3.31 5.72
C ALA A 257 -17.75 2.22 6.75
N ALA A 258 -18.36 1.04 6.61
CA ALA A 258 -18.01 -0.16 7.37
C ALA A 258 -16.53 -0.54 7.18
N SER A 259 -15.95 -1.22 8.18
CA SER A 259 -14.56 -1.74 8.09
C SER A 259 -14.45 -3.01 7.25
N SER A 260 -15.54 -3.79 7.15
CA SER A 260 -15.57 -5.08 6.46
C SER A 260 -16.40 -5.02 5.20
N CYS A 261 -15.99 -5.77 4.18
CA CYS A 261 -16.78 -6.00 2.99
C CYS A 261 -17.32 -7.43 2.96
N ALA A 262 -18.60 -7.55 2.62
CA ALA A 262 -19.22 -8.83 2.31
C ALA A 262 -19.22 -9.05 0.79
N CYS A 263 -19.32 -10.31 0.37
CA CYS A 263 -19.50 -10.61 -1.05
C CYS A 263 -20.83 -10.00 -1.53
N LYS A 264 -20.76 -9.17 -2.58
CA LYS A 264 -21.91 -8.52 -3.23
C LYS A 264 -22.53 -9.42 -4.30
N GLY A 265 -21.76 -10.36 -4.84
CA GLY A 265 -22.17 -11.30 -5.87
C GLY A 265 -22.31 -12.74 -5.40
N THR A 266 -22.29 -13.66 -6.36
CA THR A 266 -22.37 -15.10 -6.09
C THR A 266 -21.02 -15.60 -5.58
N VAL A 267 -21.04 -16.23 -4.40
CA VAL A 267 -19.89 -16.93 -3.82
C VAL A 267 -19.53 -18.15 -4.68
N ARG A 268 -18.26 -18.26 -5.06
CA ARG A 268 -17.76 -19.24 -6.06
C ARG A 268 -16.41 -19.83 -5.68
N PRO A 269 -16.01 -21.00 -6.20
CA PRO A 269 -14.64 -21.47 -6.08
C PRO A 269 -13.66 -20.46 -6.69
N CYS A 270 -12.54 -20.23 -6.00
CA CYS A 270 -11.50 -19.32 -6.44
C CYS A 270 -10.19 -20.04 -6.72
N ILE A 271 -9.58 -19.73 -7.86
CA ILE A 271 -8.24 -20.17 -8.23
C ILE A 271 -7.30 -18.98 -8.34
N PHE A 272 -6.18 -19.05 -7.63
CA PHE A 272 -5.12 -18.05 -7.64
C PHE A 272 -3.95 -18.55 -8.50
N ILE A 273 -3.64 -17.81 -9.56
CA ILE A 273 -2.58 -18.11 -10.53
C ILE A 273 -1.43 -17.15 -10.29
N LYS A 274 -0.32 -17.68 -9.78
CA LYS A 274 0.91 -16.94 -9.51
C LYS A 274 1.59 -16.49 -10.80
N GLY A 275 2.47 -15.50 -10.65
CA GLY A 275 3.37 -15.05 -11.70
C GLY A 275 4.68 -15.84 -11.77
N LEU A 276 5.69 -15.17 -12.30
CA LEU A 276 7.06 -15.67 -12.39
C LEU A 276 7.64 -16.05 -11.00
N GLY A 277 8.49 -17.07 -10.96
CA GLY A 277 9.40 -17.30 -9.84
C GLY A 277 9.24 -18.61 -9.10
N ALA A 278 8.46 -19.57 -9.63
CA ALA A 278 8.32 -20.88 -9.00
C ALA A 278 8.57 -22.04 -9.97
N THR A 279 9.34 -23.02 -9.52
CA THR A 279 9.58 -24.29 -10.23
C THR A 279 8.58 -25.39 -9.86
N ASP A 280 7.79 -25.17 -8.79
CA ASP A 280 6.74 -26.11 -8.37
C ASP A 280 5.64 -26.25 -9.43
N ASP A 281 5.39 -27.50 -9.82
CA ASP A 281 4.47 -27.94 -10.87
C ASP A 281 3.47 -28.99 -10.33
N SER A 282 3.19 -28.95 -9.03
CA SER A 282 2.34 -29.93 -8.34
C SER A 282 0.82 -29.78 -8.57
N GLY A 283 0.38 -28.84 -9.41
CA GLY A 283 -1.03 -28.65 -9.74
C GLY A 283 -1.79 -27.82 -8.69
N LEU A 284 -3.04 -28.19 -8.41
CA LEU A 284 -3.88 -27.44 -7.46
C LEU A 284 -3.49 -27.72 -6.01
N SER A 285 -3.41 -26.66 -5.20
CA SER A 285 -3.08 -26.74 -3.77
C SER A 285 -4.07 -25.94 -2.92
N ASP A 286 -4.44 -26.45 -1.73
CA ASP A 286 -5.20 -25.72 -0.71
C ASP A 286 -4.35 -24.71 0.08
N VAL A 287 -3.04 -24.81 -0.06
CA VAL A 287 -2.04 -24.04 0.66
C VAL A 287 -1.18 -23.31 -0.34
N ASP A 288 -0.98 -22.03 -0.10
CA ASP A 288 0.07 -21.29 -0.78
C ASP A 288 1.43 -21.69 -0.19
N LYS A 289 2.04 -22.73 -0.77
CA LYS A 289 3.28 -23.31 -0.24
C LYS A 289 4.44 -22.32 -0.20
N THR A 290 4.37 -21.27 -1.03
CA THR A 290 5.40 -20.25 -1.16
C THR A 290 5.09 -18.97 -0.39
N GLY A 291 3.88 -18.85 0.19
CA GLY A 291 3.39 -17.59 0.74
C GLY A 291 3.25 -16.51 -0.34
N TYR A 292 2.98 -16.90 -1.59
CA TYR A 292 2.96 -15.99 -2.72
C TYR A 292 1.94 -14.86 -2.53
N PHE A 293 0.70 -15.19 -2.21
CA PHE A 293 -0.41 -14.27 -2.08
C PHE A 293 -0.65 -13.78 -0.64
N GLY A 294 0.35 -13.89 0.24
CA GLY A 294 0.21 -13.56 1.66
C GLY A 294 -0.96 -14.33 2.31
N ASP A 295 -1.76 -13.61 3.09
CA ASP A 295 -2.89 -14.16 3.84
C ASP A 295 -4.24 -14.04 3.11
N ILE A 296 -4.25 -13.88 1.78
CA ILE A 296 -5.49 -13.62 0.99
C ILE A 296 -6.59 -14.65 1.22
N LYS A 297 -6.24 -15.89 1.59
CA LYS A 297 -7.20 -16.95 1.92
C LYS A 297 -8.16 -16.55 3.05
N ASN A 298 -7.73 -15.67 3.96
CA ASN A 298 -8.54 -15.15 5.06
C ASN A 298 -9.36 -13.89 4.66
N HIS A 299 -9.14 -13.37 3.44
CA HIS A 299 -9.63 -12.08 2.96
C HIS A 299 -10.35 -12.23 1.61
N ALA A 300 -11.06 -13.34 1.42
CA ALA A 300 -11.68 -13.71 0.15
C ALA A 300 -13.18 -14.01 0.32
N PRO A 301 -14.02 -13.02 0.68
CA PRO A 301 -15.41 -13.24 1.08
C PRO A 301 -16.29 -13.82 -0.04
N CYS A 302 -15.92 -13.62 -1.31
CA CYS A 302 -16.61 -14.21 -2.46
C CYS A 302 -16.14 -15.62 -2.84
N CYS A 303 -15.20 -16.19 -2.09
CA CYS A 303 -14.64 -17.50 -2.39
C CYS A 303 -15.25 -18.59 -1.50
N SER A 304 -16.00 -19.53 -2.09
CA SER A 304 -16.48 -20.72 -1.36
C SER A 304 -15.33 -21.67 -1.01
N SER A 305 -14.27 -21.64 -1.83
CA SER A 305 -13.02 -22.36 -1.63
C SER A 305 -11.90 -21.57 -2.31
N VAL A 306 -10.69 -21.72 -1.79
CA VAL A 306 -9.49 -21.06 -2.33
C VAL A 306 -8.47 -22.14 -2.67
N LYS A 307 -8.04 -22.18 -3.92
CA LYS A 307 -6.94 -23.03 -4.40
C LYS A 307 -5.87 -22.18 -5.08
N PHE A 308 -4.64 -22.64 -5.01
CA PHE A 308 -3.48 -22.04 -5.66
C PHE A 308 -2.99 -22.94 -6.78
N ALA A 309 -2.74 -22.35 -7.95
CA ALA A 309 -2.22 -23.02 -9.13
C ALA A 309 -0.69 -23.12 -9.05
N MET A 310 -0.18 -24.31 -8.73
CA MET A 310 1.25 -24.59 -8.67
C MET A 310 1.75 -25.03 -10.05
N ILE A 311 2.21 -24.04 -10.83
CA ILE A 311 2.79 -24.20 -12.16
C ILE A 311 4.25 -23.76 -12.19
N ASN A 312 5.07 -24.48 -12.94
CA ASN A 312 6.43 -24.05 -13.25
C ASN A 312 6.41 -22.81 -14.16
N THR A 313 6.82 -21.70 -13.57
CA THR A 313 6.83 -20.32 -14.10
C THR A 313 8.25 -19.78 -14.15
N VAL A 314 9.25 -20.66 -14.22
CA VAL A 314 10.68 -20.32 -14.36
C VAL A 314 11.24 -20.93 -15.64
N ASP A 315 11.00 -22.23 -15.83
CA ASP A 315 11.62 -22.99 -16.92
C ASP A 315 10.83 -22.89 -18.23
N TYR A 316 9.60 -22.41 -18.18
CA TYR A 316 8.69 -22.39 -19.32
C TYR A 316 8.17 -20.98 -19.62
N PRO A 317 8.13 -20.58 -20.91
CA PRO A 317 7.57 -19.31 -21.31
C PRO A 317 6.05 -19.30 -21.13
N TRP A 318 5.45 -18.12 -20.96
CA TRP A 318 3.98 -17.98 -20.89
C TRP A 318 3.27 -18.43 -22.18
N THR A 319 4.03 -18.47 -23.29
CA THR A 319 3.61 -18.94 -24.61
C THR A 319 3.60 -20.47 -24.74
N SER A 320 4.08 -21.20 -23.73
CA SER A 320 4.12 -22.67 -23.72
C SER A 320 2.71 -23.27 -23.75
N ALA A 321 2.40 -23.99 -24.84
CA ALA A 321 1.13 -24.70 -25.01
C ALA A 321 0.84 -25.68 -23.86
N THR A 322 1.87 -26.34 -23.33
CA THR A 322 1.73 -27.28 -22.20
C THR A 322 1.35 -26.53 -20.92
N GLN A 323 2.00 -25.39 -20.64
CA GLN A 323 1.67 -24.61 -19.44
C GLN A 323 0.29 -23.97 -19.52
N GLN A 324 -0.06 -23.47 -20.69
CA GLN A 324 -1.41 -22.96 -20.96
C GLN A 324 -2.48 -24.04 -20.76
N GLN A 325 -2.24 -25.27 -21.21
CA GLN A 325 -3.16 -26.39 -20.99
C GLN A 325 -3.33 -26.69 -19.50
N LYS A 326 -2.23 -26.74 -18.72
CA LYS A 326 -2.29 -26.97 -17.27
C LYS A 326 -3.10 -25.90 -16.53
N VAL A 327 -2.93 -24.63 -16.89
CA VAL A 327 -3.73 -23.52 -16.34
C VAL A 327 -5.21 -23.76 -16.57
N CYS A 328 -5.59 -24.12 -17.81
CA CYS A 328 -6.97 -24.43 -18.15
C CYS A 328 -7.51 -25.64 -17.40
N ASP A 329 -6.76 -26.74 -17.34
CA ASP A 329 -7.19 -27.98 -16.68
C ASP A 329 -7.47 -27.75 -15.19
N MET A 330 -6.58 -27.00 -14.53
CA MET A 330 -6.77 -26.61 -13.13
C MET A 330 -7.97 -25.68 -12.93
N ALA A 331 -8.15 -24.68 -13.79
CA ALA A 331 -9.30 -23.78 -13.71
C ALA A 331 -10.63 -24.51 -13.96
N ILE A 332 -10.67 -25.46 -14.88
CA ILE A 332 -11.83 -26.32 -15.14
C ILE A 332 -12.12 -27.21 -13.92
N ALA A 333 -11.09 -27.73 -13.26
CA ALA A 333 -11.26 -28.59 -12.08
C ALA A 333 -11.83 -27.87 -10.84
N MET A 334 -11.91 -26.53 -10.84
CA MET A 334 -12.39 -25.75 -9.70
C MET A 334 -13.88 -25.88 -9.43
N SER A 335 -14.69 -26.06 -10.47
CA SER A 335 -16.15 -26.05 -10.37
C SER A 335 -16.75 -27.29 -11.04
N PRO A 336 -17.72 -27.97 -10.40
CA PRO A 336 -18.41 -29.11 -11.01
C PRO A 336 -19.28 -28.71 -12.22
N THR A 337 -19.58 -27.42 -12.40
CA THR A 337 -20.32 -26.92 -13.58
C THR A 337 -19.41 -26.63 -14.78
N SER A 338 -18.09 -26.61 -14.58
CA SER A 338 -17.11 -26.54 -15.65
C SER A 338 -17.12 -27.84 -16.48
N SER A 339 -16.59 -27.76 -17.70
CA SER A 339 -16.57 -28.92 -18.60
C SER A 339 -15.25 -29.02 -19.37
N ALA A 340 -14.55 -30.14 -19.19
CA ALA A 340 -13.37 -30.47 -19.96
C ALA A 340 -13.69 -30.73 -21.45
N SER A 341 -14.86 -31.29 -21.76
CA SER A 341 -15.25 -31.62 -23.14
C SER A 341 -15.52 -30.37 -23.97
N THR A 342 -16.16 -29.36 -23.38
CA THR A 342 -16.39 -28.06 -24.04
C THR A 342 -15.30 -27.03 -23.72
N LYS A 343 -14.30 -27.43 -22.91
CA LYS A 343 -13.19 -26.62 -22.41
C LYS A 343 -13.65 -25.33 -21.70
N THR A 344 -14.77 -25.40 -20.99
CA THR A 344 -15.41 -24.22 -20.38
C THR A 344 -15.08 -24.15 -18.89
N ILE A 345 -14.55 -23.01 -18.46
CA ILE A 345 -14.40 -22.64 -17.05
C ILE A 345 -15.68 -21.92 -16.63
N ASP A 346 -16.45 -22.54 -15.75
CA ASP A 346 -17.76 -22.06 -15.32
C ASP A 346 -17.82 -21.85 -13.81
N ASN A 347 -18.61 -20.88 -13.37
CA ASN A 347 -18.89 -20.56 -11.97
C ASN A 347 -17.61 -20.44 -11.11
N THR A 348 -16.55 -19.84 -11.65
CA THR A 348 -15.23 -19.77 -11.02
C THR A 348 -14.71 -18.33 -11.00
N ILE A 349 -14.11 -17.91 -9.89
CA ILE A 349 -13.35 -16.66 -9.83
C ILE A 349 -11.88 -16.99 -10.05
N VAL A 350 -11.31 -16.46 -11.12
CA VAL A 350 -9.91 -16.63 -11.48
C VAL A 350 -9.15 -15.36 -11.12
N VAL A 351 -8.20 -15.48 -10.20
CA VAL A 351 -7.34 -14.38 -9.76
C VAL A 351 -5.94 -14.63 -10.31
N ALA A 352 -5.45 -13.76 -11.19
CA ALA A 352 -4.17 -13.95 -11.85
C ALA A 352 -3.24 -12.76 -11.59
N HIS A 353 -2.00 -13.04 -11.18
CA HIS A 353 -0.98 -12.04 -10.92
C HIS A 353 0.17 -12.13 -11.92
N SER A 354 0.70 -10.99 -12.36
CA SER A 354 1.92 -10.92 -13.17
C SER A 354 1.82 -11.84 -14.40
N MET A 355 2.86 -12.65 -14.68
CA MET A 355 2.87 -13.62 -15.79
C MET A 355 1.67 -14.59 -15.80
N GLY A 356 1.02 -14.83 -14.66
CA GLY A 356 -0.21 -15.63 -14.58
C GLY A 356 -1.34 -15.09 -15.47
N ASN A 357 -1.41 -13.77 -15.67
CA ASN A 357 -2.38 -13.15 -16.59
C ASN A 357 -2.11 -13.53 -18.04
N LEU A 358 -0.84 -13.47 -18.47
CA LEU A 358 -0.44 -13.85 -19.83
C LEU A 358 -0.64 -15.35 -20.08
N LEU A 359 -0.36 -16.20 -19.09
CA LEU A 359 -0.62 -17.64 -19.16
C LEU A 359 -2.10 -17.92 -19.41
N LEU A 360 -3.01 -17.31 -18.63
CA LEU A 360 -4.44 -17.48 -18.82
C LEU A 360 -4.93 -16.85 -20.14
N ALA A 361 -4.49 -15.64 -20.45
CA ALA A 361 -4.85 -14.92 -21.68
C ALA A 361 -4.45 -15.72 -22.92
N GLY A 362 -3.21 -16.20 -22.96
CA GLY A 362 -2.66 -17.02 -24.03
C GLY A 362 -3.38 -18.36 -24.15
N ALA A 363 -3.73 -19.00 -23.03
CA ALA A 363 -4.47 -20.25 -23.05
C ALA A 363 -5.86 -20.09 -23.70
N ILE A 364 -6.59 -19.03 -23.35
CA ILE A 364 -7.90 -18.73 -23.95
C ILE A 364 -7.74 -18.33 -25.42
N ALA A 365 -6.76 -17.47 -25.74
CA ALA A 365 -6.49 -17.04 -27.11
C ALA A 365 -6.18 -18.23 -28.05
N ASN A 366 -5.48 -19.24 -27.52
CA ASN A 366 -5.11 -20.44 -28.24
C ASN A 366 -6.16 -21.58 -28.16
N GLY A 367 -7.37 -21.31 -27.67
CA GLY A 367 -8.48 -22.26 -27.64
C GLY A 367 -8.25 -23.48 -26.72
N ARG A 368 -7.40 -23.31 -25.70
CA ARG A 368 -7.16 -24.34 -24.67
C ARG A 368 -8.33 -24.42 -23.69
N CYS A 369 -8.93 -23.28 -23.38
CA CYS A 369 -10.19 -23.15 -22.65
C CYS A 369 -10.90 -21.85 -22.99
N LYS A 370 -12.11 -21.68 -22.47
CA LYS A 370 -12.88 -20.44 -22.54
C LYS A 370 -13.52 -20.14 -21.18
N LEU A 371 -13.67 -18.85 -20.89
CA LEU A 371 -14.33 -18.37 -19.67
C LEU A 371 -15.82 -18.17 -19.95
N SER A 372 -16.69 -18.77 -19.14
CA SER A 372 -18.13 -18.50 -19.22
C SER A 372 -18.48 -17.16 -18.59
N SER A 373 -19.69 -16.66 -18.87
CA SER A 373 -20.20 -15.43 -18.27
C SER A 373 -20.52 -15.54 -16.77
N SER A 374 -20.60 -16.76 -16.22
CA SER A 374 -20.79 -16.97 -14.78
C SER A 374 -19.46 -16.95 -14.01
N SER A 375 -18.33 -16.92 -14.72
CA SER A 375 -17.00 -16.82 -14.16
C SER A 375 -16.50 -15.37 -14.19
N THR A 376 -15.56 -15.07 -13.31
CA THR A 376 -14.97 -13.73 -13.16
C THR A 376 -13.46 -13.82 -13.25
N TRP A 377 -12.82 -12.90 -13.97
CA TRP A 377 -11.36 -12.78 -13.97
C TRP A 377 -10.93 -11.46 -13.33
N VAL A 378 -10.15 -11.60 -12.25
CA VAL A 378 -9.47 -10.52 -11.55
C VAL A 378 -7.98 -10.54 -11.94
N GLY A 379 -7.54 -9.53 -12.69
CA GLY A 379 -6.14 -9.40 -13.13
C GLY A 379 -5.34 -8.43 -12.26
N MET A 380 -4.09 -8.76 -11.95
CA MET A 380 -3.23 -7.91 -11.10
C MET A 380 -1.81 -7.84 -11.66
N SER A 381 -1.31 -6.63 -11.91
CA SER A 381 0.04 -6.36 -12.41
C SER A 381 0.49 -7.25 -13.59
N GLY A 382 -0.44 -7.60 -14.49
CA GLY A 382 -0.16 -8.47 -15.62
C GLY A 382 0.67 -7.77 -16.70
N PRO A 383 1.86 -8.25 -17.12
CA PRO A 383 2.65 -7.59 -18.14
C PRO A 383 2.07 -7.84 -19.55
N MET A 384 0.88 -7.29 -19.85
CA MET A 384 0.15 -7.57 -21.09
C MET A 384 0.83 -7.00 -22.35
N LYS A 385 1.86 -6.16 -22.17
CA LYS A 385 2.80 -5.69 -23.20
C LYS A 385 4.25 -6.06 -22.87
N GLY A 386 4.47 -7.06 -22.01
CA GLY A 386 5.78 -7.40 -21.48
C GLY A 386 6.27 -6.43 -20.39
N SER A 387 7.54 -6.54 -20.03
CA SER A 387 8.17 -5.84 -18.92
C SER A 387 9.60 -5.47 -19.30
N MET A 388 9.98 -4.21 -19.09
CA MET A 388 11.37 -3.78 -19.30
C MET A 388 12.36 -4.45 -18.34
N ALA A 389 11.87 -5.08 -17.26
CA ALA A 389 12.70 -5.88 -16.38
C ALA A 389 13.28 -7.10 -17.10
N SER A 390 12.53 -7.70 -18.03
CA SER A 390 13.03 -8.78 -18.88
C SER A 390 14.15 -8.28 -19.81
N ASP A 391 13.91 -7.16 -20.52
CA ASP A 391 14.90 -6.54 -21.39
C ASP A 391 16.18 -6.17 -20.62
N TYR A 392 16.04 -5.64 -19.41
CA TYR A 392 17.17 -5.33 -18.53
C TYR A 392 18.01 -6.57 -18.21
N LEU A 393 17.39 -7.69 -17.79
CA LEU A 393 18.14 -8.92 -17.52
C LEU A 393 18.80 -9.46 -18.79
N GLN A 394 18.09 -9.50 -19.91
CA GLN A 394 18.63 -10.03 -21.17
C GLN A 394 19.82 -9.20 -21.67
N ASN A 395 19.74 -7.86 -21.54
CA ASN A 395 20.84 -6.97 -21.87
C ASN A 395 22.06 -7.13 -20.95
N ALA A 396 21.82 -7.41 -19.66
CA ALA A 396 22.89 -7.76 -18.72
C ALA A 396 23.55 -9.10 -19.08
N CYS A 397 22.76 -10.11 -19.41
CA CYS A 397 23.29 -11.44 -19.74
C CYS A 397 24.00 -11.49 -21.09
N SER A 398 23.71 -10.58 -22.02
CA SER A 398 24.42 -10.50 -23.31
C SER A 398 25.74 -9.73 -23.23
N GLY A 399 26.13 -9.21 -22.05
CA GLY A 399 27.36 -8.43 -21.87
C GLY A 399 27.29 -7.00 -22.40
N ASN A 400 26.10 -6.51 -22.74
CA ASN A 400 25.87 -5.21 -23.39
C ASN A 400 25.54 -4.07 -22.40
N SER A 401 25.75 -4.28 -21.10
CA SER A 401 25.46 -3.29 -20.06
C SER A 401 26.50 -3.31 -18.94
N ASN A 402 26.39 -2.37 -18.00
CA ASN A 402 27.27 -2.24 -16.83
C ASN A 402 27.09 -3.37 -15.79
N GLY A 403 26.42 -4.46 -16.15
CA GLY A 403 26.17 -5.63 -15.30
C GLY A 403 24.78 -5.63 -14.64
N LEU A 404 24.45 -6.77 -14.04
CA LEU A 404 23.20 -7.00 -13.31
C LEU A 404 23.39 -6.63 -11.83
N VAL A 405 22.57 -5.71 -11.32
CA VAL A 405 22.58 -5.39 -9.89
C VAL A 405 22.07 -6.59 -9.09
N SER A 406 22.88 -7.11 -8.17
CA SER A 406 22.59 -8.35 -7.43
C SER A 406 21.25 -8.34 -6.69
N ALA A 407 20.85 -7.21 -6.12
CA ALA A 407 19.56 -7.08 -5.43
C ALA A 407 18.39 -7.25 -6.41
N VAL A 408 18.48 -6.66 -7.60
CA VAL A 408 17.47 -6.78 -8.66
C VAL A 408 17.48 -8.18 -9.28
N ALA A 409 18.64 -8.84 -9.34
CA ALA A 409 18.76 -10.24 -9.79
C ALA A 409 17.90 -11.22 -8.98
N ASN A 410 17.65 -10.93 -7.70
CA ASN A 410 16.78 -11.77 -6.88
C ASN A 410 15.29 -11.59 -7.24
N LEU A 411 14.90 -10.46 -7.83
CA LEU A 411 13.53 -10.22 -8.30
C LEU A 411 13.27 -10.85 -9.67
N ILE A 412 14.20 -10.65 -10.60
CA ILE A 412 13.99 -10.95 -12.03
C ILE A 412 14.77 -12.17 -12.50
N GLY A 413 15.58 -12.79 -11.65
CA GLY A 413 16.41 -13.94 -11.99
C GLY A 413 17.86 -13.58 -12.32
N ARG A 414 18.65 -14.62 -12.62
CA ARG A 414 20.10 -14.54 -12.86
C ARG A 414 20.44 -14.94 -14.29
N CYS A 415 21.68 -14.70 -14.70
CA CYS A 415 22.18 -15.16 -16.00
C CYS A 415 22.56 -16.66 -15.97
N PRO A 416 22.30 -17.41 -17.06
CA PRO A 416 21.53 -16.99 -18.25
C PRO A 416 20.05 -16.80 -17.93
N ALA A 417 19.42 -15.81 -18.57
CA ALA A 417 18.00 -15.54 -18.38
C ALA A 417 17.17 -16.80 -18.70
N ASN A 418 16.28 -17.18 -17.79
CA ASN A 418 15.42 -18.34 -17.97
C ASN A 418 14.34 -18.08 -19.04
N ALA A 419 13.75 -19.16 -19.57
CA ALA A 419 12.80 -19.07 -20.68
C ALA A 419 11.55 -18.25 -20.33
N ALA A 420 11.10 -18.31 -19.08
CA ALA A 420 9.97 -17.51 -18.61
C ALA A 420 10.26 -16.01 -18.71
N ILE A 421 11.39 -15.54 -18.17
CA ILE A 421 11.82 -14.15 -18.28
C ILE A 421 11.99 -13.73 -19.74
N VAL A 422 12.67 -14.52 -20.56
CA VAL A 422 12.89 -14.19 -21.97
C VAL A 422 11.55 -13.93 -22.69
N SER A 423 10.52 -14.71 -22.37
CA SER A 423 9.18 -14.53 -22.95
C SER A 423 8.43 -13.29 -22.47
N LEU A 424 8.93 -12.56 -21.48
CA LEU A 424 8.31 -11.34 -20.93
C LEU A 424 8.92 -10.05 -21.50
N ALA A 425 9.78 -10.12 -22.51
CA ALA A 425 10.35 -8.94 -23.15
C ALA A 425 9.25 -7.97 -23.59
N TYR A 426 9.52 -6.68 -23.41
CA TYR A 426 8.56 -5.60 -23.64
C TYR A 426 8.24 -5.47 -25.13
N GLU A 427 6.95 -5.43 -25.48
CA GLU A 427 6.45 -5.36 -26.86
C GLU A 427 7.10 -4.20 -27.63
N GLY A 428 7.67 -4.51 -28.80
CA GLY A 428 8.42 -3.56 -29.64
C GLY A 428 9.81 -3.19 -29.13
N ALA A 429 10.32 -3.80 -28.05
CA ALA A 429 11.70 -3.67 -27.62
C ALA A 429 12.62 -4.71 -28.28
N THR A 430 13.94 -4.55 -28.09
CA THR A 430 14.98 -5.33 -28.77
C THR A 430 14.81 -6.84 -28.59
N TYR A 431 14.38 -7.29 -27.41
CA TYR A 431 14.31 -8.71 -27.06
C TYR A 431 12.93 -9.34 -27.30
N ALA A 432 11.94 -8.60 -27.82
CA ALA A 432 10.56 -9.09 -27.97
C ALA A 432 10.24 -9.77 -29.31
N SER A 433 11.27 -10.07 -30.11
CA SER A 433 11.09 -10.69 -31.43
C SER A 433 10.24 -11.97 -31.35
N GLY A 434 9.12 -11.99 -32.08
CA GLY A 434 8.19 -13.14 -32.13
C GLY A 434 7.12 -13.16 -31.04
N LEU A 435 7.01 -12.12 -30.21
CA LEU A 435 5.97 -12.03 -29.17
C LEU A 435 4.77 -11.15 -29.57
N ASP A 436 4.94 -10.21 -30.50
CA ASP A 436 3.93 -9.18 -30.83
C ASP A 436 2.53 -9.77 -31.13
N SER A 437 2.44 -10.77 -32.01
CA SER A 437 1.14 -11.40 -32.35
C SER A 437 0.49 -12.10 -31.15
N GLN A 438 1.32 -12.66 -30.25
CA GLN A 438 0.86 -13.34 -29.05
C GLN A 438 0.37 -12.32 -28.01
N TYR A 439 1.08 -11.20 -27.85
CA TYR A 439 0.64 -10.09 -27.01
C TYR A 439 -0.67 -9.50 -27.52
N VAL A 440 -0.80 -9.23 -28.82
CA VAL A 440 -2.05 -8.74 -29.41
C VAL A 440 -3.21 -9.69 -29.11
N ALA A 441 -3.01 -11.00 -29.29
CA ALA A 441 -4.04 -12.00 -28.98
C ALA A 441 -4.39 -12.04 -27.47
N ALA A 442 -3.38 -12.04 -26.60
CA ALA A 442 -3.57 -12.03 -25.16
C ALA A 442 -4.27 -10.76 -24.66
N GLN A 443 -3.90 -9.58 -25.17
CA GLN A 443 -4.54 -8.30 -24.85
C GLN A 443 -6.01 -8.29 -25.29
N ASN A 444 -6.34 -8.84 -26.45
CA ASN A 444 -7.72 -8.94 -26.92
C ASN A 444 -8.57 -9.80 -25.97
N ILE A 445 -8.04 -10.94 -25.53
CA ILE A 445 -8.69 -11.78 -24.52
C ILE A 445 -8.84 -11.04 -23.19
N TYR A 446 -7.76 -10.43 -22.70
CA TYR A 446 -7.76 -9.68 -21.44
C TYR A 446 -8.83 -8.59 -21.45
N ARG A 447 -8.89 -7.79 -22.53
CA ARG A 447 -9.91 -6.73 -22.67
C ARG A 447 -11.34 -7.27 -22.75
N SER A 448 -11.52 -8.47 -23.27
CA SER A 448 -12.85 -9.09 -23.46
C SER A 448 -13.39 -9.74 -22.18
N TYR A 449 -12.51 -10.28 -21.33
CA TYR A 449 -12.90 -11.15 -20.22
C TYR A 449 -12.50 -10.66 -18.83
N VAL A 450 -11.52 -9.77 -18.68
CA VAL A 450 -11.17 -9.24 -17.36
C VAL A 450 -12.33 -8.42 -16.82
N SER A 451 -12.80 -8.78 -15.64
CA SER A 451 -13.90 -8.09 -14.95
C SER A 451 -13.39 -6.96 -14.06
N ALA A 452 -12.18 -7.14 -13.52
CA ALA A 452 -11.51 -6.20 -12.64
C ALA A 452 -10.00 -6.29 -12.83
N ALA A 453 -9.31 -5.17 -12.66
CA ALA A 453 -7.86 -5.11 -12.79
C ALA A 453 -7.21 -4.18 -11.76
N MET A 454 -6.14 -4.64 -11.11
CA MET A 454 -5.26 -3.79 -10.28
C MET A 454 -3.95 -3.55 -11.02
N CYS A 455 -3.58 -2.29 -11.19
CA CYS A 455 -2.33 -1.87 -11.81
C CYS A 455 -1.70 -0.71 -11.03
N SER A 456 -0.38 -0.60 -10.97
CA SER A 456 0.26 0.53 -10.29
C SER A 456 0.82 1.56 -11.26
N ASN A 457 0.69 2.84 -10.91
CA ASN A 457 1.36 3.95 -11.57
C ASN A 457 2.51 4.55 -10.73
N ALA A 458 2.82 3.95 -9.59
CA ALA A 458 4.00 4.22 -8.79
C ALA A 458 4.43 2.95 -8.04
N HIS A 459 5.71 2.88 -7.69
CA HIS A 459 6.37 1.72 -7.09
C HIS A 459 6.64 1.89 -5.59
N ASP A 460 6.05 2.92 -4.96
CA ASP A 460 6.28 3.27 -3.55
C ASP A 460 6.03 2.06 -2.63
N GLY A 461 4.93 1.34 -2.84
CA GLY A 461 4.61 0.14 -2.07
C GLY A 461 4.31 0.38 -0.59
N LEU A 462 4.06 -0.72 0.10
CA LEU A 462 3.84 -0.79 1.54
C LEU A 462 5.17 -0.88 2.26
N LEU A 463 5.22 -0.33 3.49
CA LEU A 463 6.40 -0.34 4.34
C LEU A 463 6.86 -1.79 4.60
N SER A 464 7.91 -2.19 3.90
CA SER A 464 8.43 -3.56 3.90
C SER A 464 9.88 -3.55 3.40
N THR A 465 10.59 -4.68 3.53
CA THR A 465 11.91 -4.83 2.90
C THR A 465 11.83 -4.80 1.38
N ASP A 466 10.70 -5.24 0.81
CA ASP A 466 10.49 -5.29 -0.63
C ASP A 466 10.42 -3.89 -1.23
N GLN A 467 9.83 -2.91 -0.55
CA GLN A 467 9.80 -1.50 -0.99
C GLN A 467 11.20 -1.01 -1.42
N VAL A 468 12.24 -1.30 -0.65
CA VAL A 468 13.62 -0.87 -0.97
C VAL A 468 14.11 -1.52 -2.27
N VAL A 469 13.84 -2.82 -2.44
CA VAL A 469 14.30 -3.58 -3.61
C VAL A 469 13.55 -3.14 -4.87
N PHE A 470 12.24 -2.88 -4.76
CA PHE A 470 11.44 -2.39 -5.89
C PHE A 470 11.75 -0.94 -6.27
N ASN A 471 12.04 -0.06 -5.30
CA ASN A 471 12.53 1.30 -5.58
C ASN A 471 13.86 1.27 -6.34
N LEU A 472 14.78 0.38 -5.93
CA LEU A 472 16.03 0.18 -6.64
C LEU A 472 15.79 -0.37 -8.06
N ALA A 473 14.91 -1.37 -8.21
CA ALA A 473 14.55 -1.93 -9.50
C ALA A 473 13.99 -0.86 -10.45
N ALA A 474 13.04 -0.04 -9.96
CA ALA A 474 12.45 1.06 -10.72
C ALA A 474 13.47 2.12 -11.16
N THR A 475 14.58 2.26 -10.42
CA THR A 475 15.65 3.22 -10.73
C THR A 475 16.63 2.68 -11.76
N VAL A 476 17.00 1.40 -11.69
CA VAL A 476 18.05 0.82 -12.55
C VAL A 476 17.50 0.20 -13.84
N ILE A 477 16.24 -0.23 -13.83
CA ILE A 477 15.55 -0.73 -15.02
C ILE A 477 15.14 0.47 -15.86
N ASN A 478 15.47 0.43 -17.16
CA ASN A 478 15.11 1.50 -18.09
C ASN A 478 13.64 1.38 -18.52
N HIS A 479 12.72 1.70 -17.60
CA HIS A 479 11.29 1.66 -17.85
C HIS A 479 10.86 2.63 -18.95
N LYS A 480 9.77 2.31 -19.66
CA LYS A 480 9.19 3.20 -20.69
C LYS A 480 8.60 4.49 -20.11
N SER A 481 8.28 4.50 -18.81
CA SER A 481 7.77 5.66 -18.10
C SER A 481 8.07 5.56 -16.60
N LYS A 482 7.88 6.65 -15.87
CA LYS A 482 7.92 6.66 -14.40
C LYS A 482 6.74 5.92 -13.75
N GLU A 483 5.69 5.63 -14.51
CA GLU A 483 4.51 4.91 -14.05
C GLU A 483 4.72 3.41 -14.17
N ASN A 484 5.14 2.78 -13.06
CA ASN A 484 5.39 1.35 -12.97
C ASN A 484 5.30 0.88 -11.51
N ASP A 485 5.16 -0.43 -11.32
CA ASP A 485 5.18 -1.09 -10.00
C ASP A 485 6.59 -1.60 -9.60
N GLY A 486 7.63 -1.10 -10.28
CA GLY A 486 9.02 -1.51 -10.13
C GLY A 486 9.46 -2.61 -11.10
N LEU A 487 8.51 -3.34 -11.72
CA LEU A 487 8.82 -4.34 -12.74
C LEU A 487 7.97 -4.19 -14.01
N VAL A 488 6.70 -3.84 -13.85
CA VAL A 488 5.71 -3.75 -14.93
C VAL A 488 5.22 -2.31 -15.05
N GLU A 489 5.28 -1.79 -16.27
CA GLU A 489 4.75 -0.46 -16.60
C GLU A 489 3.23 -0.43 -16.47
N TYR A 490 2.68 0.70 -16.00
CA TYR A 490 1.23 0.89 -15.84
C TYR A 490 0.47 0.59 -17.14
N GLN A 491 0.96 1.08 -18.28
CA GLN A 491 0.36 0.82 -19.58
C GLN A 491 0.44 -0.64 -20.02
N SER A 492 1.49 -1.36 -19.61
CA SER A 492 1.59 -2.80 -19.85
C SER A 492 0.53 -3.54 -19.03
N CYS A 493 0.37 -3.18 -17.75
CA CYS A 493 -0.70 -3.72 -16.90
C CYS A 493 -2.11 -3.44 -17.41
N ALA A 494 -2.36 -2.23 -17.89
CA ALA A 494 -3.67 -1.85 -18.42
C ALA A 494 -4.09 -2.69 -19.64
N GLY A 495 -3.16 -3.36 -20.35
CA GLY A 495 -3.49 -4.25 -21.47
C GLY A 495 -4.30 -3.59 -22.60
N GLY A 496 -4.17 -2.27 -22.73
CA GLY A 496 -4.92 -1.43 -23.67
C GLY A 496 -6.31 -0.98 -23.21
N PHE A 497 -6.70 -1.18 -21.95
CA PHE A 497 -7.77 -0.38 -21.36
C PHE A 497 -7.33 1.09 -21.24
N PRO A 498 -8.24 2.07 -21.46
CA PRO A 498 -7.90 3.47 -21.26
C PRO A 498 -7.64 3.74 -19.77
N THR A 499 -6.66 4.58 -19.46
CA THR A 499 -6.31 4.94 -18.08
C THR A 499 -7.47 5.62 -17.34
N SER A 500 -8.36 6.32 -18.06
CA SER A 500 -9.59 6.90 -17.52
C SER A 500 -10.58 5.87 -16.96
N LYS A 501 -10.41 4.59 -17.27
CA LYS A 501 -11.19 3.49 -16.66
C LYS A 501 -10.74 3.22 -15.22
N PHE A 502 -9.52 3.60 -14.85
CA PHE A 502 -8.95 3.29 -13.56
C PHE A 502 -9.18 4.40 -12.54
N GLY A 503 -9.65 4.03 -11.36
CA GLY A 503 -9.82 4.91 -10.20
C GLY A 503 -8.76 4.62 -9.13
N ALA A 504 -8.36 5.65 -8.38
CA ALA A 504 -7.30 5.56 -7.37
C ALA A 504 -7.79 5.11 -5.99
N THR A 505 -9.00 4.54 -5.90
CA THR A 505 -9.60 4.08 -4.64
C THR A 505 -9.92 2.59 -4.72
N TYR A 506 -9.84 1.90 -3.58
CA TYR A 506 -10.12 0.46 -3.46
C TYR A 506 -11.55 0.08 -3.86
N THR A 507 -12.47 1.04 -4.01
CA THR A 507 -13.83 0.80 -4.49
C THR A 507 -13.93 0.65 -6.01
N SER A 508 -12.87 1.01 -6.75
CA SER A 508 -12.85 0.92 -8.21
C SER A 508 -12.55 -0.51 -8.68
N PRO A 509 -13.36 -1.12 -9.55
CA PRO A 509 -13.02 -2.43 -10.14
C PRO A 509 -11.74 -2.40 -10.98
N PHE A 510 -11.44 -1.26 -11.59
CA PHE A 510 -10.18 -0.99 -12.26
C PHE A 510 -9.40 -0.05 -11.36
N TYR A 511 -8.52 -0.60 -10.54
CA TYR A 511 -7.87 0.10 -9.44
C TYR A 511 -6.45 0.47 -9.84
N VAL A 512 -6.16 1.78 -9.90
CA VAL A 512 -4.79 2.28 -10.06
C VAL A 512 -4.18 2.55 -8.69
N THR A 513 -3.01 1.99 -8.44
CA THR A 513 -2.39 1.96 -7.12
C THR A 513 -1.01 2.60 -7.12
N LYS A 514 -0.46 2.81 -5.92
CA LYS A 514 0.95 3.14 -5.70
C LYS A 514 1.70 1.97 -5.06
N LEU A 515 1.33 0.75 -5.44
CA LEU A 515 1.88 -0.47 -4.90
C LEU A 515 3.08 -0.94 -5.73
N ASN A 516 4.10 -1.49 -5.10
CA ASN A 516 5.10 -2.25 -5.86
C ASN A 516 4.54 -3.61 -6.30
N HIS A 517 5.26 -4.30 -7.19
CA HIS A 517 4.82 -5.57 -7.78
C HIS A 517 4.61 -6.71 -6.76
N ALA A 518 5.20 -6.64 -5.57
CA ALA A 518 4.95 -7.61 -4.50
C ALA A 518 3.68 -7.28 -3.71
N ASP A 519 3.33 -6.00 -3.56
CA ASP A 519 2.12 -5.62 -2.84
C ASP A 519 0.85 -5.82 -3.66
N THR A 520 0.93 -5.77 -5.00
CA THR A 520 -0.20 -6.06 -5.91
C THR A 520 -0.68 -7.51 -5.86
N ARG A 521 0.08 -8.40 -5.21
CA ARG A 521 -0.29 -9.79 -4.89
C ARG A 521 -0.63 -9.97 -3.41
N PHE A 522 -1.04 -8.91 -2.73
CA PHE A 522 -1.55 -8.91 -1.34
C PHE A 522 -0.51 -9.22 -0.26
N LEU A 523 0.78 -9.28 -0.61
CA LEU A 523 1.81 -9.87 0.24
C LEU A 523 1.93 -9.19 1.61
N HIS A 524 1.82 -7.86 1.65
CA HIS A 524 2.01 -7.06 2.87
C HIS A 524 0.72 -6.44 3.42
N GLY A 525 -0.46 -6.84 2.93
CA GLY A 525 -1.74 -6.34 3.43
C GLY A 525 -2.15 -4.98 2.84
N ASP A 526 -2.61 -4.06 3.68
CA ASP A 526 -3.14 -2.74 3.28
C ASP A 526 -2.39 -1.59 4.01
N ALA A 527 -2.27 -0.44 3.35
CA ALA A 527 -1.79 0.79 3.99
C ALA A 527 -2.78 1.34 5.01
N LEU A 528 -2.25 1.95 6.07
CA LEU A 528 -3.06 2.61 7.11
C LEU A 528 -3.84 3.81 6.58
N PHE A 529 -3.19 4.65 5.77
CA PHE A 529 -3.69 5.99 5.42
C PHE A 529 -3.48 6.33 3.93
N ASN A 530 -3.67 5.37 3.03
CA ASN A 530 -3.59 5.63 1.60
C ASN A 530 -4.52 4.70 0.82
N ASP A 531 -5.60 5.27 0.29
CA ASP A 531 -6.61 4.56 -0.49
C ASP A 531 -6.10 3.95 -1.80
N ALA A 532 -4.96 4.43 -2.31
CA ALA A 532 -4.26 3.86 -3.46
C ALA A 532 -3.31 2.71 -3.09
N GLN A 533 -3.29 2.27 -1.82
CA GLN A 533 -2.43 1.21 -1.33
C GLN A 533 -3.18 0.19 -0.45
N LYS A 534 -4.48 -0.05 -0.71
CA LYS A 534 -5.28 -1.08 -0.02
C LYS A 534 -5.68 -2.27 -0.93
N PRO A 535 -4.74 -3.13 -1.35
CA PRO A 535 -5.02 -4.22 -2.28
C PRO A 535 -5.94 -5.30 -1.69
N VAL A 536 -5.83 -5.60 -0.39
CA VAL A 536 -6.66 -6.62 0.26
C VAL A 536 -8.08 -6.11 0.44
N LYS A 537 -8.24 -4.87 0.92
CA LYS A 537 -9.58 -4.22 0.99
C LYS A 537 -10.23 -4.15 -0.39
N TRP A 538 -9.48 -3.79 -1.43
CA TRP A 538 -9.98 -3.81 -2.81
C TRP A 538 -10.57 -5.17 -3.15
N PHE A 539 -9.84 -6.27 -2.93
CA PHE A 539 -10.31 -7.60 -3.28
C PHE A 539 -11.54 -8.04 -2.48
N GLU A 540 -11.59 -7.75 -1.17
CA GLU A 540 -12.76 -8.06 -0.33
C GLU A 540 -14.02 -7.31 -0.77
N CYS A 541 -13.86 -6.07 -1.24
CA CYS A 541 -14.97 -5.19 -1.60
C CYS A 541 -15.38 -5.25 -3.08
N LEU A 542 -14.63 -6.01 -3.89
CA LEU A 542 -14.69 -5.99 -5.34
C LEU A 542 -15.95 -6.64 -5.92
N LEU A 543 -16.29 -7.83 -5.44
CA LEU A 543 -17.21 -8.77 -6.10
C LEU A 543 -18.51 -8.98 -5.34
#